data_AF-A0A2B7GQT9-F1
#
_entry.id   AF-A0A2B7GQT9-F1
#
_cell.length_a   1.000
_cell.length_b   1.000
_cell.length_c   1.000
_cell.angle_alpha   90.00
_cell.angle_beta   90.00
_cell.angle_gamma   90.00
#
_symmetry.space_group_name_H-M   'P 1'
#
loop_
_entity.id
_entity.type
_entity.pdbx_description
1 polymer ?
#
loop_
_entity_poly.entity_id
_entity_poly.type
_entity_poly.pdbx_seq_one_letter_code
_entity_poly.pdbx_strand_id
1 'polypeptide(L)' 'MAQPATTDLAVSVPTDLDSARAKLVYLYLAASGGATAEDLCDDLAVTKGTVLSITGTLRDRGHLERADGRFELA' A
#
# COMPACT_ATOMS: atom_id res chain seq x y z
N MET A 1 4.24 -10.52 -28.71
CA MET A 1 3.65 -9.18 -28.51
C MET A 1 3.54 -8.97 -27.01
N ALA A 2 4.52 -8.33 -26.36
CA ALA A 2 4.45 -7.98 -24.94
C ALA A 2 3.78 -6.61 -24.84
N GLN A 3 2.55 -6.57 -24.32
CA GLN A 3 1.86 -5.32 -24.03
C GLN A 3 2.68 -4.60 -22.94
N PRO A 4 3.09 -3.32 -23.11
CA PRO A 4 3.51 -2.54 -21.97
C PRO A 4 2.26 -2.38 -21.09
N ALA A 5 2.21 -3.07 -19.96
CA ALA A 5 1.31 -2.70 -18.86
C ALA A 5 1.86 -1.40 -18.27
N THR A 6 1.74 -0.30 -19.01
CA THR A 6 1.84 1.04 -18.44
C THR A 6 0.56 1.21 -17.65
N THR A 7 0.56 0.71 -16.42
CA THR A 7 -0.46 1.06 -15.43
C THR A 7 -0.35 2.57 -15.27
N ASP A 8 -1.25 3.30 -15.91
CA ASP A 8 -1.46 4.73 -15.69
C ASP A 8 -1.93 4.87 -14.24
N LEU A 9 -0.97 4.89 -13.32
CA LEU A 9 -1.19 5.13 -11.91
C LEU A 9 -1.52 6.61 -11.77
N ALA A 10 -2.73 7.01 -12.17
CA ALA A 10 -3.38 8.23 -11.73
C ALA A 10 -3.73 8.13 -10.23
N VAL A 11 -2.76 7.68 -9.42
CA VAL A 11 -2.88 7.49 -7.99
C VAL A 11 -2.50 8.80 -7.34
N SER A 12 -3.52 9.58 -7.00
CA SER A 12 -3.37 10.71 -6.10
C SER A 12 -3.07 10.18 -4.70
N VAL A 13 -1.81 10.30 -4.28
CA VAL A 13 -1.41 10.01 -2.90
C VAL A 13 -2.08 11.03 -1.98
N PRO A 14 -2.77 10.60 -0.91
CA PRO A 14 -3.40 11.52 0.02
C PRO A 14 -2.38 12.47 0.65
N THR A 15 -2.70 13.77 0.66
CA THR A 15 -1.80 14.81 1.18
C THR A 15 -1.64 14.76 2.70
N ASP A 16 -2.57 14.13 3.41
CA ASP A 16 -2.54 13.89 4.87
C ASP A 16 -1.50 12.84 5.29
N LEU A 17 -0.94 12.10 4.34
CA LEU A 17 0.17 11.19 4.62
C LEU A 17 1.48 11.97 4.74
N ASP A 18 1.91 12.32 5.94
CA ASP A 18 3.20 13.00 6.12
C ASP A 18 4.41 12.04 6.02
N SER A 19 4.21 10.77 6.34
CA SER A 19 5.26 9.76 6.35
C SER A 19 5.58 9.27 4.93
N ALA A 20 6.83 9.46 4.49
CA ALA A 20 7.31 8.92 3.21
C ALA A 20 7.11 7.40 3.09
N ARG A 21 7.26 6.66 4.20
CA ARG A 21 6.98 5.21 4.24
C ARG A 21 5.50 4.90 4.06
N ALA A 22 4.59 5.69 4.64
CA ALA A 22 3.16 5.50 4.46
C ALA A 22 2.75 5.74 3.00
N LYS A 23 3.31 6.79 2.37
CA LYS A 23 3.12 7.03 0.93
C LYS A 23 3.58 5.86 0.07
N LEU A 24 4.75 5.29 0.39
CA LEU A 24 5.30 4.16 -0.35
C LEU A 24 4.40 2.92 -0.25
N VAL A 25 3.94 2.58 0.96
CA VAL A 25 2.98 1.47 1.17
C VAL A 25 1.69 1.71 0.38
N TYR A 26 1.15 2.93 0.45
CA TYR A 26 -0.07 3.29 -0.30
C TYR A 26 0.11 3.11 -1.81
N LEU A 27 1.21 3.65 -2.37
CA LEU A 27 1.54 3.52 -3.79
C LEU A 27 1.74 2.08 -4.23
N TYR A 28 2.41 1.27 -3.39
CA TYR A 28 2.61 -0.14 -3.67
C TYR A 28 1.26 -0.87 -3.77
N LEU A 29 0.37 -0.67 -2.80
CA LEU A 29 -0.97 -1.28 -2.82
C LEU A 29 -1.81 -0.81 -4.00
N ALA A 30 -1.68 0.46 -4.39
CA ALA A 30 -2.33 1.00 -5.57
C ALA A 30 -1.83 0.37 -6.88
N ALA A 31 -0.53 0.05 -6.94
CA ALA A 31 0.09 -0.59 -8.09
C ALA A 31 -0.16 -2.10 -8.16
N SER A 32 -0.25 -2.79 -7.03
CA SER A 32 -0.44 -4.24 -6.95
C SER A 32 -1.91 -4.67 -6.90
N GLY A 33 -2.84 -3.75 -6.64
CA GLY A 33 -4.24 -4.09 -6.36
C GLY A 33 -4.41 -4.76 -5.00
N GLY A 34 -3.49 -4.52 -4.07
CA GLY A 34 -3.50 -5.03 -2.70
C GLY A 34 -2.44 -6.10 -2.43
N ALA A 35 -2.12 -6.30 -1.16
CA ALA A 35 -1.02 -7.18 -0.75
C ALA A 35 -1.12 -7.64 0.72
N THR A 36 -0.45 -8.73 1.07
CA THR A 36 -0.35 -9.18 2.46
C THR A 36 0.67 -8.36 3.25
N ALA A 37 0.68 -8.52 4.57
CA ALA A 37 1.73 -7.94 5.40
C ALA A 37 3.12 -8.48 5.04
N GLU A 38 3.20 -9.75 4.63
CA GLU A 38 4.44 -10.41 4.23
C GLU A 38 4.97 -9.83 2.92
N ASP A 39 4.12 -9.70 1.89
CA ASP A 39 4.49 -9.06 0.62
C ASP A 39 5.05 -7.64 0.85
N LEU A 40 4.39 -6.85 1.71
CA LEU A 40 4.86 -5.51 2.07
C LEU A 40 6.21 -5.53 2.81
N CYS A 41 6.49 -6.55 3.64
CA CYS A 41 7.78 -6.66 4.32
C CYS A 41 8.89 -6.99 3.33
N ASP A 42 8.64 -7.97 2.46
CA ASP A 42 9.62 -8.51 1.52
C ASP A 42 9.94 -7.52 0.40
N ASP A 43 8.91 -6.93 -0.23
CA ASP A 43 9.09 -6.06 -1.39
C ASP A 43 9.58 -4.65 -1.02
N LEU A 44 9.15 -4.12 0.13
CA LEU A 44 9.50 -2.77 0.58
C LEU A 44 10.61 -2.76 1.63
N ALA A 45 11.18 -3.93 1.96
CA ALA A 45 12.25 -4.11 2.95
C ALA A 45 11.97 -3.40 4.29
N VAL A 46 10.71 -3.45 4.74
CA VAL A 46 10.23 -2.85 6.00
C VAL A 46 9.93 -3.92 7.02
N THR A 47 10.17 -3.60 8.30
CA THR A 47 9.89 -4.55 9.38
C THR A 47 8.39 -4.78 9.54
N LYS A 48 8.01 -6.00 9.94
CA LYS A 48 6.61 -6.35 10.20
C LYS A 48 5.91 -5.39 11.17
N GLY A 49 6.60 -4.96 12.22
CA GLY A 49 6.06 -3.95 13.15
C GLY A 49 5.79 -2.59 12.48
N THR A 50 6.67 -2.17 11.56
CA THR A 50 6.46 -0.95 10.78
C THR A 50 5.27 -1.09 9.83
N VAL A 51 5.17 -2.22 9.12
CA VAL A 51 4.03 -2.52 8.24
C VAL A 51 2.72 -2.48 9.01
N LEU A 52 2.63 -3.19 10.13
CA LEU A 52 1.40 -3.26 10.93
C LEU A 52 1.00 -1.89 11.49
N SER A 53 1.96 -1.07 11.94
CA SER A 53 1.69 0.29 12.40
C SER A 53 1.20 1.19 11.26
N ILE A 54 1.82 1.12 10.08
CA ILE A 54 1.45 1.93 8.92
C ILE A 54 0.07 1.52 8.41
N THR A 55 -0.16 0.22 8.17
CA THR A 55 -1.45 -0.26 7.65
C THR A 55 -2.57 -0.04 8.67
N GLY A 56 -2.30 -0.18 9.97
CA GLY A 56 -3.24 0.22 11.02
C GLY A 56 -3.63 1.69 10.93
N THR A 57 -2.63 2.59 10.88
CA THR A 57 -2.87 4.04 10.77
C THR A 57 -3.64 4.41 9.49
N LEU A 58 -3.29 3.81 8.36
CA LEU A 58 -3.96 4.07 7.09
C LEU A 58 -5.41 3.57 7.09
N ARG A 59 -5.68 2.43 7.75
CA ARG A 59 -7.04 1.91 7.94
C ARG A 59 -7.87 2.81 8.86
N ASP A 60 -7.31 3.27 9.97
CA ASP A 60 -7.99 4.19 10.89
C ASP A 60 -8.36 5.51 10.22
N ARG A 61 -7.58 5.95 9.23
CA ARG A 61 -7.86 7.14 8.41
C ARG A 61 -8.76 6.86 7.20
N GLY A 62 -9.19 5.62 6.98
CA GLY A 62 -10.06 5.23 5.87
C GLY A 62 -9.37 5.22 4.50
N HIS A 63 -8.04 5.07 4.44
CA HIS A 63 -7.30 4.94 3.19
C HIS A 63 -7.13 3.49 2.72
N LEU A 64 -7.21 2.55 3.66
CA LEU A 64 -7.06 1.12 3.38
C LEU A 64 -8.20 0.33 4.02
N GLU A 65 -8.52 -0.79 3.41
CA GLU A 65 -9.30 -1.86 4.00
C GLU A 65 -8.48 -3.14 4.13
N ARG A 66 -9.04 -4.13 4.83
CA ARG A 66 -8.44 -5.46 4.93
C ARG A 66 -9.48 -6.50 4.54
N ALA A 67 -9.32 -7.13 3.39
CA ALA A 67 -10.13 -8.26 2.94
C ALA A 67 -9.24 -9.50 2.75
N ASP A 68 -9.75 -10.67 3.16
CA ASP A 68 -9.08 -11.97 2.96
C ASP A 68 -7.59 -12.01 3.38
N GLY A 69 -7.24 -11.28 4.44
CA GLY A 69 -5.87 -11.22 4.96
C GLY A 69 -4.92 -10.30 4.18
N ARG A 70 -5.40 -9.64 3.13
CA ARG A 70 -4.69 -8.64 2.34
C ARG A 70 -5.15 -7.23 2.70
N PHE A 71 -4.28 -6.26 2.46
CA PHE A 71 -4.59 -4.84 2.51
C PHE A 71 -4.88 -4.35 1.10
N GLU A 72 -5.90 -3.53 0.96
CA GLU A 72 -6.29 -2.91 -0.31
C GLU A 72 -6.72 -1.46 -0.06
N LEU A 73 -6.77 -0.65 -1.12
CA LEU A 73 -7.27 0.71 -1.05
C LEU A 73 -8.78 0.70 -0.74
N ALA A 74 -9.21 1.62 0.13
CA ALA A 74 -10.62 1.84 0.44
C ALA A 74 -11.37 2.62 -0.66
#